data_AF-A0A920DQV7-F1
#
_entry.id   AF-A0A920DQV7-F1
#
_cell.length_a   1.000
_cell.length_b   1.000
_cell.length_c   1.000
_cell.angle_alpha   90.00
_cell.angle_beta   90.00
_cell.angle_gamma   90.00
#
_symmetry.space_group_name_H-M   'P 1'
#
loop_
_entity.id
_entity.type
_entity.pdbx_description
1 polymer ?
#
loop_
_entity_poly.entity_id
_entity_poly.type
_entity_poly.pdbx_seq_one_letter_code
_entity_poly.pdbx_strand_id
1 'polypeptide(L)'
;MHTGEKMNKQKLLALVILLTPILVISLSTLTFYYGYKPTDTKNNGQLVVPQIPSDNAKLVTEEGEPFEFVKGKWYLIYFDDFSDLDISESRYQLATSLNVTLGRKMNRLRRVVVYSDVEAFNASAKLREKISKNPIYS
;
A
#
# COMPACT_ATOMS: atom_id res chain seq x y z
N MET A 1 -19.52 -49.78 -39.82
CA MET A 1 -18.69 -49.89 -38.61
C MET A 1 -17.93 -48.58 -38.34
N HIS A 2 -18.63 -47.45 -38.14
CA HIS A 2 -17.98 -46.12 -38.06
C HIS A 2 -18.47 -45.22 -36.91
N THR A 3 -19.53 -45.59 -36.19
CA THR A 3 -20.16 -44.75 -35.16
C THR A 3 -19.52 -44.95 -33.77
N GLY A 4 -19.09 -46.17 -33.43
CA GLY A 4 -18.49 -46.48 -32.12
C GLY A 4 -17.14 -45.81 -31.86
N GLU A 5 -16.33 -45.65 -32.91
CA GLU A 5 -15.01 -45.01 -32.81
C GLU A 5 -15.11 -43.50 -32.56
N LYS A 6 -16.09 -42.83 -33.19
CA LYS A 6 -16.35 -41.38 -33.00
C LYS A 6 -16.86 -41.08 -31.58
N MET A 7 -17.75 -41.93 -31.05
CA MET A 7 -18.30 -41.77 -29.69
C MET A 7 -17.21 -41.96 -28.61
N ASN A 8 -16.26 -42.87 -28.82
CA ASN A 8 -15.12 -43.05 -27.91
C ASN A 8 -14.18 -41.84 -27.91
N LYS A 9 -13.94 -41.21 -29.07
CA LYS A 9 -13.15 -39.97 -29.17
C LYS A 9 -13.82 -38.78 -28.45
N GLN A 10 -15.15 -38.68 -28.52
CA GLN A 10 -15.90 -37.64 -27.80
C GLN A 10 -15.88 -37.84 -26.28
N LYS A 11 -16.01 -39.08 -25.80
CA LYS A 11 -15.90 -39.40 -24.37
C LYS A 11 -14.49 -39.12 -23.84
N LEU A 12 -13.45 -39.46 -24.61
CA LEU A 12 -12.07 -39.13 -24.28
C LEU A 12 -11.86 -37.61 -24.21
N LEU A 13 -12.38 -36.86 -25.19
CA LEU A 13 -12.29 -35.40 -25.19
C LEU A 13 -12.97 -34.79 -23.96
N ALA A 14 -14.17 -35.25 -23.61
CA ALA A 14 -14.90 -34.78 -22.44
C ALA A 14 -14.14 -35.09 -21.13
N LEU A 15 -13.52 -36.28 -21.03
CA LEU A 15 -12.69 -36.65 -19.90
C LEU A 15 -11.45 -35.75 -19.77
N VAL A 16 -10.78 -35.44 -20.89
CA VAL A 16 -9.63 -34.52 -20.90
C VAL A 16 -10.05 -33.13 -20.44
N ILE A 17 -11.16 -32.59 -20.95
CA ILE A 17 -11.68 -31.27 -20.55
C ILE A 17 -12.00 -31.25 -19.05
N LEU A 18 -12.58 -32.33 -18.51
CA LEU A 18 -12.93 -32.44 -17.10
C LEU A 18 -11.69 -32.54 -16.19
N LEU A 19 -10.68 -33.32 -16.60
CA LEU A 19 -9.48 -33.56 -15.80
C LEU A 19 -8.44 -32.44 -15.89
N THR A 20 -8.38 -31.70 -17.00
CA THR A 20 -7.42 -30.60 -17.19
C THR A 20 -7.42 -29.58 -16.05
N PRO A 21 -8.55 -28.99 -15.60
CA PRO A 21 -8.54 -28.02 -14.51
C PRO A 21 -8.08 -28.63 -13.18
N ILE A 22 -8.46 -29.88 -12.89
CA ILE A 22 -8.03 -30.59 -11.67
C ILE A 22 -6.51 -30.78 -11.68
N LEU A 23 -5.97 -31.22 -12.82
CA LEU A 23 -4.55 -31.42 -13.02
C LEU A 23 -3.77 -30.11 -12.88
N VAL A 24 -4.22 -29.03 -13.52
CA VAL A 24 -3.59 -27.71 -13.46
C VAL A 24 -3.57 -27.17 -12.03
N ILE A 25 -4.69 -27.27 -11.29
CA ILE A 25 -4.76 -26.81 -9.89
C ILE A 25 -3.83 -27.64 -9.00
N SER A 26 -3.83 -28.96 -9.18
CA SER A 26 -2.99 -29.87 -8.38
C SER A 26 -1.51 -29.60 -8.62
N LEU A 27 -1.08 -29.47 -9.89
CA LEU A 27 0.30 -29.14 -10.23
C LEU A 27 0.70 -27.75 -9.72
N SER A 28 -0.15 -26.74 -9.88
CA SER A 28 0.12 -25.38 -9.38
C SER A 28 0.24 -25.33 -7.85
N THR A 29 -0.57 -26.14 -7.16
CA THR A 29 -0.52 -26.24 -5.69
C THR A 29 0.78 -26.92 -5.26
N LEU A 30 1.15 -28.04 -5.91
CA LEU A 30 2.40 -28.74 -5.63
C LEU A 30 3.61 -27.84 -5.90
N THR A 31 3.68 -27.14 -7.04
CA THR A 31 4.79 -26.23 -7.34
C THR A 31 4.90 -25.10 -6.34
N PHE A 32 3.77 -24.54 -5.88
CA PHE A 32 3.74 -23.53 -4.82
C PHE A 32 4.31 -24.05 -3.50
N TYR A 33 3.92 -25.27 -3.08
CA TYR A 33 4.43 -25.90 -1.86
C TYR A 33 5.91 -26.32 -1.97
N TYR A 34 6.36 -26.77 -3.15
CA TYR A 34 7.75 -27.14 -3.41
C TYR A 34 8.68 -25.94 -3.66
N GLY A 35 8.19 -24.71 -3.47
CA GLY A 35 9.04 -23.52 -3.45
C GLY A 35 9.21 -22.83 -4.80
N TYR A 36 8.55 -23.28 -5.87
CA TYR A 36 8.37 -22.51 -7.10
C TYR A 36 7.29 -21.46 -6.91
N LYS A 37 7.53 -20.54 -5.97
CA LYS A 37 6.71 -19.35 -5.77
C LYS A 37 7.39 -18.16 -6.48
N PRO A 38 6.62 -17.24 -7.08
CA PRO A 38 7.18 -15.96 -7.51
C PRO A 38 7.90 -15.31 -6.33
N THR A 39 9.20 -15.09 -6.45
CA THR A 39 10.00 -14.39 -5.44
C THR A 39 9.66 -12.91 -5.41
N ASP A 40 9.24 -12.36 -6.55
CA ASP A 40 8.89 -10.97 -6.70
C ASP A 40 7.43 -10.72 -6.35
N THR A 41 7.23 -10.01 -5.24
CA THR A 41 5.95 -9.35 -4.97
C THR A 41 5.82 -8.14 -5.89
N LYS A 42 4.64 -7.87 -6.46
CA LYS A 42 4.35 -6.63 -7.19
C LYS A 42 4.28 -5.38 -6.28
N ASN A 43 5.03 -5.38 -5.18
CA ASN A 43 5.01 -4.30 -4.21
C ASN A 43 5.92 -3.19 -4.74
N ASN A 44 5.37 -2.00 -4.97
CA ASN A 44 6.13 -0.84 -5.47
C ASN A 44 6.98 -0.18 -4.36
N GLY A 45 7.28 -0.91 -3.30
CA GLY A 45 8.01 -0.44 -2.13
C GLY A 45 8.60 -1.60 -1.34
N GLN A 46 9.59 -1.29 -0.52
CA GLN A 46 10.26 -2.26 0.34
C GLN A 46 9.61 -2.24 1.73
N LEU A 47 9.19 -3.42 2.20
CA LEU A 47 8.80 -3.56 3.60
C LEU A 47 10.04 -3.40 4.47
N VAL A 48 10.01 -2.46 5.41
CA VAL A 48 11.09 -2.28 6.38
C VAL A 48 11.06 -3.45 7.36
N VAL A 49 12.13 -4.25 7.36
CA VAL A 49 12.32 -5.40 8.25
C VAL A 49 13.70 -5.27 8.92
N PRO A 50 13.80 -5.32 10.26
CA PRO A 50 12.71 -5.47 11.22
C PRO A 50 11.81 -4.23 11.30
N GLN A 51 10.61 -4.41 11.85
CA GLN A 51 9.67 -3.31 12.09
C GLN A 51 10.31 -2.29 13.04
N ILE A 52 10.28 -1.01 12.66
CA ILE A 52 10.77 0.06 13.52
C ILE A 52 9.69 0.37 14.56
N PRO A 53 9.96 0.24 15.87
CA PRO A 53 8.99 0.58 16.90
C PRO A 53 8.73 2.09 16.88
N SER A 54 7.45 2.47 16.94
CA SER A 54 7.00 3.87 17.02
C SER A 54 7.55 4.60 18.25
N ASP A 55 7.78 3.86 19.33
CA ASP A 55 8.10 4.40 20.65
C ASP A 55 9.50 5.03 20.71
N ASN A 56 10.36 4.75 19.72
CA ASN A 56 11.71 5.31 19.61
C ASN A 56 11.77 6.56 18.70
N ALA A 57 10.67 6.96 18.07
CA ALA A 57 10.66 8.12 17.20
C ALA A 57 10.68 9.40 18.04
N LYS A 58 11.79 10.13 18.00
CA LYS A 58 11.94 11.45 18.65
C LYS A 58 11.42 12.55 17.73
N LEU A 59 10.10 12.63 17.58
CA LEU A 59 9.43 13.67 16.79
C LEU A 59 8.87 14.76 17.71
N VAL A 60 8.86 16.00 17.21
CA VAL A 60 8.25 17.15 17.88
C VAL A 60 7.23 17.80 16.95
N THR A 61 6.17 18.35 17.52
CA THR A 61 5.17 19.13 16.77
C THR A 61 5.73 20.51 16.39
N GLU A 62 5.00 21.27 15.57
CA GLU A 62 5.40 22.65 15.21
C GLU A 62 5.52 23.54 16.45
N GLU A 63 4.73 23.26 17.48
CA GLU A 63 4.72 23.98 18.76
C GLU A 63 5.86 23.54 19.70
N GLY A 64 6.67 22.56 19.31
CA GLY A 64 7.79 22.04 20.09
C GLY A 64 7.40 20.97 21.12
N GLU A 65 6.14 20.52 21.11
CA GLU A 65 5.68 19.45 22.00
C GLU A 65 6.09 18.06 21.48
N PRO A 66 6.30 17.06 22.34
CA PRO A 66 6.57 15.69 21.90
C PRO A 66 5.40 15.14 21.05
N PHE A 67 5.71 14.59 19.88
CA PHE A 67 4.72 13.91 19.05
C PHE A 67 4.59 12.44 19.47
N GLU A 68 3.37 12.03 19.84
CA GLU A 68 3.07 10.65 20.23
C GLU A 68 2.15 9.92 19.25
N PHE A 69 2.48 8.66 18.97
CA PHE A 69 1.63 7.78 18.19
C PHE A 69 0.47 7.26 19.05
N VAL A 70 -0.76 7.54 18.60
CA VAL A 70 -1.99 7.10 19.23
C VAL A 70 -2.30 5.66 18.82
N LYS A 71 -2.41 4.77 19.82
CA LYS A 71 -2.76 3.37 19.59
C LYS A 71 -4.09 3.23 18.84
N GLY A 72 -4.14 2.31 17.88
CA GLY A 72 -5.34 2.01 17.10
C GLY A 72 -5.59 2.91 15.88
N LYS A 73 -4.72 3.90 15.64
CA LYS A 73 -4.70 4.72 14.42
C LYS A 73 -3.58 4.26 13.49
N TRP A 74 -3.86 4.27 12.19
CA TRP A 74 -2.83 4.09 11.15
C TRP A 74 -2.21 5.44 10.82
N TYR A 75 -0.93 5.43 10.47
CA TYR A 75 -0.19 6.64 10.14
C TYR A 75 0.40 6.52 8.73
N LEU A 76 0.03 7.47 7.86
CA LEU A 76 0.71 7.73 6.59
C LEU A 76 1.72 8.84 6.83
N ILE A 77 2.98 8.45 6.98
CA ILE A 77 4.09 9.37 7.22
C ILE A 77 4.82 9.60 5.90
N TYR A 78 5.05 10.86 5.54
CA TYR A 78 5.93 11.22 4.44
C TYR A 78 6.90 12.32 4.86
N PHE A 79 8.09 12.28 4.29
CA PHE A 79 9.13 13.26 4.57
C PHE A 79 9.18 14.30 3.46
N ASP A 80 9.32 15.56 3.84
CA ASP A 80 9.41 16.68 2.91
C ASP A 80 10.44 17.70 3.42
N ASP A 81 11.24 18.23 2.50
CA ASP A 81 12.20 19.31 2.77
C ASP A 81 11.70 20.65 2.24
N PHE A 82 10.58 20.67 1.52
CA PHE A 82 9.99 21.86 0.91
C PHE A 82 10.94 22.61 -0.05
N SER A 83 11.95 21.91 -0.58
CA SER A 83 12.89 22.48 -1.55
C SER A 83 12.26 22.77 -2.92
N ASP A 84 11.27 21.96 -3.32
CA ASP A 84 10.47 22.10 -4.53
C ASP A 84 8.98 22.06 -4.18
N LEU A 85 8.32 23.21 -4.30
CA LEU A 85 6.92 23.39 -3.92
C LEU A 85 5.96 22.58 -4.80
N ASP A 86 6.27 22.34 -6.08
CA ASP A 86 5.41 21.57 -6.97
C ASP A 86 5.45 20.08 -6.58
N ILE A 87 6.63 19.59 -6.21
CA ILE A 87 6.80 18.24 -5.67
C ILE A 87 6.10 18.10 -4.31
N SER A 88 6.31 19.04 -3.39
CA SER A 88 5.67 19.02 -2.07
C SER A 88 4.15 19.11 -2.18
N GLU A 89 3.63 19.92 -3.09
CA GLU A 89 2.19 19.98 -3.39
C GLU A 89 1.68 18.63 -3.91
N SER A 90 2.39 18.02 -4.86
CA SER A 90 2.03 16.71 -5.42
C SER A 90 2.00 15.63 -4.34
N ARG A 91 2.97 15.61 -3.41
CA ARG A 91 2.99 14.70 -2.27
C ARG A 91 1.80 14.92 -1.34
N TYR A 92 1.49 16.16 -1.01
CA TYR A 92 0.33 16.50 -0.19
C TYR A 92 -0.98 16.04 -0.85
N GLN A 93 -1.15 16.29 -2.16
CA GLN A 93 -2.32 15.87 -2.92
C GLN A 93 -2.46 14.35 -2.95
N LEU A 94 -1.36 13.62 -3.18
CA LEU A 94 -1.34 12.16 -3.14
C LEU A 94 -1.73 11.63 -1.75
N ALA A 95 -1.15 12.17 -0.69
CA ALA A 95 -1.51 11.76 0.66
C ALA A 95 -2.99 12.03 0.95
N THR A 96 -3.53 13.13 0.43
CA THR A 96 -4.96 13.48 0.55
C THR A 96 -5.84 12.48 -0.18
N SER A 97 -5.51 12.16 -1.44
CA SER A 97 -6.29 11.24 -2.25
C SER A 97 -6.30 9.84 -1.65
N LEU A 98 -5.15 9.34 -1.18
CA LEU A 98 -5.05 8.06 -0.48
C LEU A 98 -5.98 7.98 0.73
N ASN A 99 -6.06 9.06 1.52
CA ASN A 99 -6.96 9.11 2.67
C ASN A 99 -8.44 9.14 2.26
N VAL A 100 -8.80 10.00 1.29
CA VAL A 100 -10.18 10.13 0.80
C VAL A 100 -10.68 8.81 0.20
N THR A 101 -9.84 8.07 -0.51
CA THR A 101 -10.16 6.75 -1.08
C THR A 101 -10.57 5.72 -0.02
N LEU A 102 -10.17 5.89 1.25
CA LEU A 102 -10.61 5.01 2.34
C LEU A 102 -12.07 5.20 2.74
N GLY A 103 -12.73 6.26 2.29
CA GLY A 103 -14.15 6.53 2.52
C GLY A 103 -14.53 6.51 4.00
N ARG A 104 -15.42 5.58 4.41
CA ARG A 104 -15.87 5.45 5.81
C ARG A 104 -14.74 5.15 6.81
N LYS A 105 -13.60 4.64 6.34
CA LYS A 105 -12.43 4.32 7.17
C LYS A 105 -11.38 5.43 7.20
N MET A 106 -11.64 6.57 6.55
CA MET A 106 -10.71 7.71 6.48
C MET A 106 -10.30 8.22 7.87
N ASN A 107 -11.20 8.20 8.86
CA ASN A 107 -10.90 8.60 10.24
C ASN A 107 -9.91 7.68 10.98
N ARG A 108 -9.59 6.50 10.41
CA ARG A 108 -8.62 5.56 10.99
C ARG A 108 -7.19 5.85 10.53
N LEU A 109 -7.01 6.63 9.47
CA LEU A 109 -5.70 7.00 8.93
C LEU A 109 -5.39 8.46 9.28
N ARG A 110 -4.29 8.67 10.00
CA ARG A 110 -3.69 9.98 10.25
C ARG A 110 -2.57 10.21 9.24
N ARG A 111 -2.49 11.42 8.70
CA ARG A 111 -1.41 11.82 7.80
C ARG A 111 -0.44 12.71 8.57
N VAL A 112 0.84 12.43 8.45
CA VAL A 112 1.91 13.19 9.12
C VAL A 112 2.96 13.53 8.09
N VAL A 113 3.25 14.83 7.97
CA VAL A 113 4.42 15.31 7.25
C VAL A 113 5.54 15.48 8.26
N VAL A 114 6.72 14.95 7.95
CA VAL A 114 7.92 15.14 8.76
C VAL A 114 8.91 15.95 7.94
N TYR A 115 9.40 17.03 8.53
CA TYR A 115 10.35 17.92 7.91
C TYR A 115 11.43 18.30 8.91
N SER A 116 12.58 18.71 8.39
CA SER A 116 13.73 19.13 9.20
C SER A 116 14.06 20.61 9.02
N ASP A 117 13.73 21.17 7.86
CA ASP A 117 13.96 22.58 7.55
C ASP A 117 12.71 23.42 7.90
N VAL A 118 12.79 24.09 9.06
CA VAL A 118 11.73 24.96 9.57
C VAL A 118 11.61 26.23 8.73
N GLU A 119 12.72 26.74 8.18
CA GLU A 119 12.71 27.97 7.38
C GLU A 119 12.05 27.73 6.03
N ALA A 120 12.41 26.64 5.34
CA ALA A 120 11.79 26.23 4.09
C ALA A 120 10.28 25.96 4.27
N PHE A 121 9.91 25.28 5.36
CA PHE A 121 8.50 25.07 5.70
C PHE A 121 7.75 26.38 5.93
N ASN A 122 8.32 27.32 6.68
CA ASN A 122 7.72 28.64 6.93
C ASN A 122 7.60 29.47 5.64
N ALA A 123 8.56 29.36 4.72
CA ALA A 123 8.52 30.02 3.41
C ALA A 123 7.40 29.46 2.51
N SER A 124 6.97 28.22 2.72
CA SER A 124 5.92 27.53 1.96
C SER A 124 4.48 27.95 2.32
N ALA A 125 4.24 29.25 2.54
CA ALA A 125 3.01 29.80 3.15
C ALA A 125 1.69 29.23 2.59
N LYS A 126 1.58 29.08 1.26
CA LYS A 126 0.39 28.49 0.61
C LYS A 126 0.18 27.02 0.97
N LEU A 127 1.24 26.22 1.00
CA LEU A 127 1.16 24.80 1.35
C LEU A 127 0.93 24.62 2.84
N ARG A 128 1.63 25.41 3.66
CA ARG A 128 1.40 25.46 5.11
C ARG A 128 -0.05 25.79 5.44
N GLU A 129 -0.65 26.75 4.76
CA GLU A 129 -2.08 27.06 4.93
C GLU A 129 -2.97 25.86 4.57
N LYS A 130 -2.69 25.13 3.48
CA LYS A 130 -3.45 23.91 3.11
C LYS A 130 -3.31 22.81 4.16
N ILE A 131 -2.09 22.60 4.68
CA ILE A 131 -1.79 21.61 5.71
C ILE A 131 -2.48 21.98 7.04
N SER A 132 -2.43 23.27 7.41
CA SER A 132 -2.99 23.81 8.65
C SER A 132 -4.52 23.94 8.64
N LYS A 133 -5.14 24.29 7.51
CA LYS A 133 -6.61 24.39 7.35
C LYS A 133 -7.30 23.06 7.23
N ASN A 134 -6.56 22.02 6.87
CA ASN A 134 -7.03 20.66 6.88
C ASN A 134 -6.20 19.84 7.86
N PRO A 135 -6.07 20.31 9.12
CA PRO A 135 -5.21 19.66 10.08
C PRO A 135 -5.96 18.41 10.49
N ILE A 136 -5.48 17.26 10.04
CA ILE A 136 -6.11 15.98 10.37
C ILE A 136 -5.73 15.68 11.82
N TYR A 137 -6.52 16.22 12.74
CA TYR A 137 -6.42 15.91 14.16
C TYR A 137 -7.70 15.24 14.65
N SER A 138 -7.48 14.29 15.56
CA SER A 138 -8.43 13.41 16.29
C SER A 138 -9.06 12.25 15.51
#